data_AF-A0A9J7HJ13-F1
#
_entry.id   AF-A0A9J7HJ13-F1
#
_cell.length_a   1.000
_cell.length_b   1.000
_cell.length_c   1.000
_cell.angle_alpha   90.00
_cell.angle_beta   90.00
_cell.angle_gamma   90.00
#
_symmetry.space_group_name_H-M   'P 1'
#
loop_
_entity.id
_entity.type
_entity.pdbx_description
1 polymer ?
#
loop_
_entity_poly.entity_id
_entity_poly.type
_entity_poly.pdbx_seq_one_letter_code
_entity_poly.pdbx_strand_id
1 'polypeptide(L)'
;MLSETDMDPGILRDLFTQGLFSQTDPTRLHAELWADYMSKVMTTWLPMLMATVLVGRDLFGAGTQCFPVNLTHTQPGTNMTSADNTSYAPKPVLNEISDYSRQLAEYVNVYCAQQDHYQSSTMFSYQLFTIMLVIQAGVLYAPMLLWNVTTARKILCHLRFLLHDTDLLYHRHRGDQEARGGYEQSELVKNVNIWIKHDSLYKHYMMKQLVTTVCLGIFITIYCTIPSLTASNIHDEFLCSVKDRFTVDCAVPSATVHRCVWFTNLVLLFLNVSCIVGHVVTLRYNHFYGTHQPFRELGITLDKPPLNDAHLIHMFLRANIESNDKYNYVKVLEDVVSENDPSMNTTNTAYSVRNETNSPLDHSPSLGPTRRQYICYESGV
;
A
#
# COMPACT_ATOMS: atom_id res chain seq x y z
N MET A 1 9.98 26.47 25.30
CA MET A 1 9.83 25.27 26.17
C MET A 1 8.40 24.80 26.06
N LEU A 2 8.12 23.97 25.07
CA LEU A 2 6.86 23.25 24.92
C LEU A 2 7.15 21.82 25.36
N SER A 3 6.39 21.34 26.35
CA SER A 3 6.55 20.04 26.97
C SER A 3 6.30 18.95 25.95
N GLU A 4 7.31 18.10 25.76
CA GLU A 4 7.21 16.79 25.11
C GLU A 4 6.12 16.00 25.83
N THR A 5 4.98 15.83 25.17
CA THR A 5 3.89 15.01 25.67
C THR A 5 4.22 13.55 25.38
N ASP A 6 4.33 12.76 26.44
CA ASP A 6 4.30 11.29 26.45
C ASP A 6 3.14 10.78 25.58
N MET A 7 3.44 10.41 24.35
CA MET A 7 2.52 9.69 23.48
C MET A 7 2.74 8.21 23.74
N ASP A 8 1.76 7.59 24.41
CA ASP A 8 1.82 6.18 24.80
C ASP A 8 2.02 5.29 23.56
N PRO A 9 3.14 4.54 23.45
CA PRO A 9 3.43 3.68 22.30
C PRO A 9 2.37 2.59 22.11
N GLY A 10 1.58 2.28 23.14
CA GLY A 10 0.42 1.38 23.04
C GLY A 10 -0.67 1.92 22.11
N ILE A 11 -0.95 3.23 22.12
CA ILE A 11 -2.02 3.84 21.31
C ILE A 11 -1.63 3.85 19.83
N LEU A 12 -0.35 4.09 19.52
CA LEU A 12 0.13 4.05 18.14
C LEU A 12 0.08 2.62 17.59
N ARG A 13 0.47 1.64 18.42
CA ARG A 13 0.39 0.21 18.06
C ARG A 13 -1.06 -0.21 17.84
N ASP A 14 -1.99 0.21 18.69
CA ASP A 14 -3.42 -0.08 18.55
C ASP A 14 -4.06 0.63 17.35
N LEU A 15 -3.63 1.85 17.00
CA LEU A 15 -4.05 2.52 15.76
C LEU A 15 -3.56 1.78 14.50
N PHE A 16 -2.34 1.23 14.53
CA PHE A 16 -1.80 0.43 13.43
C PHE A 16 -2.39 -0.99 13.38
N THR A 17 -2.75 -1.60 14.51
CA THR A 17 -3.28 -2.98 14.55
C THR A 17 -4.81 -3.06 14.48
N GLN A 18 -5.57 -2.06 14.97
CA GLN A 18 -7.04 -2.02 14.84
C GLN A 18 -7.49 -1.94 13.38
N GLY A 19 -6.65 -1.38 12.49
CA GLY A 19 -6.90 -1.41 11.04
C GLY A 19 -6.63 -2.77 10.37
N LEU A 20 -5.91 -3.69 11.02
CA LEU A 20 -5.41 -4.92 10.38
C LEU A 20 -5.96 -6.22 10.98
N PHE A 21 -6.32 -6.28 12.27
CA PHE A 21 -6.59 -7.55 12.97
C PHE A 21 -7.71 -7.52 14.04
N SER A 22 -8.88 -6.95 13.75
CA SER A 22 -10.08 -7.29 14.55
C SER A 22 -10.61 -8.66 14.08
N GLN A 23 -10.22 -9.71 14.80
CA GLN A 23 -10.37 -11.12 14.44
C GLN A 23 -11.68 -11.76 14.95
N THR A 24 -12.78 -11.00 15.02
CA THR A 24 -14.07 -11.52 15.53
C THR A 24 -15.30 -11.20 14.68
N ASP A 25 -15.16 -10.58 13.51
CA ASP A 25 -16.29 -10.40 12.58
C ASP A 25 -16.18 -11.44 11.44
N PRO A 26 -17.07 -12.46 11.38
CA PRO A 26 -16.97 -13.57 10.43
C PRO A 26 -17.11 -13.16 8.97
N THR A 27 -17.39 -11.88 8.68
CA THR A 27 -17.25 -11.29 7.35
C THR A 27 -16.17 -10.22 7.39
N ARG A 28 -14.91 -10.60 7.12
CA ARG A 28 -13.80 -9.67 6.92
C ARG A 28 -14.01 -8.93 5.60
N LEU A 29 -14.97 -8.02 5.61
CA LEU A 29 -15.28 -7.17 4.48
C LEU A 29 -14.14 -6.17 4.26
N HIS A 30 -13.54 -6.24 3.09
CA HIS A 30 -12.50 -5.35 2.63
C HIS A 30 -13.13 -4.20 1.83
N ALA A 31 -12.94 -2.97 2.31
CA ALA A 31 -13.27 -1.73 1.59
C ALA A 31 -12.12 -1.26 0.67
N GLU A 32 -11.14 -2.13 0.43
CA GLU A 32 -10.03 -1.96 -0.49
C GLU A 32 -10.12 -3.03 -1.58
N LEU A 33 -10.00 -2.63 -2.84
CA LEU A 33 -9.85 -3.57 -3.95
C LEU A 33 -8.44 -4.19 -3.93
N TRP A 34 -8.26 -5.33 -4.60
CA TRP A 34 -6.94 -5.98 -4.66
C TRP A 34 -5.84 -5.05 -5.19
N ALA A 35 -6.13 -4.24 -6.21
CA ALA A 35 -5.19 -3.28 -6.78
C ALA A 35 -4.78 -2.18 -5.78
N ASP A 36 -5.73 -1.71 -4.96
CA ASP A 36 -5.48 -0.77 -3.86
C ASP A 36 -4.55 -1.38 -2.81
N TYR A 37 -4.82 -2.61 -2.41
CA TYR A 37 -4.00 -3.33 -1.44
C TYR A 37 -2.57 -3.53 -1.95
N MET A 38 -2.42 -4.02 -3.18
CA MET A 38 -1.11 -4.19 -3.81
C MET A 38 -0.38 -2.86 -3.95
N SER A 39 -1.12 -1.79 -4.28
CA SER A 39 -0.53 -0.47 -4.38
C SER A 39 0.05 -0.02 -3.03
N LYS A 40 -0.72 -0.15 -1.93
CA LYS A 40 -0.29 0.17 -0.56
C LYS A 40 0.97 -0.60 -0.14
N VAL A 41 1.03 -1.90 -0.45
CA VAL A 41 2.21 -2.73 -0.13
C VAL A 41 3.44 -2.22 -0.88
N MET A 42 3.31 -1.98 -2.19
CA MET A 42 4.43 -1.58 -3.04
C MET A 42 4.94 -0.16 -2.75
N THR A 43 4.08 0.77 -2.35
CA THR A 43 4.47 2.19 -2.20
C THR A 43 4.68 2.66 -0.79
N THR A 44 4.11 1.98 0.21
CA THR A 44 4.23 2.36 1.62
C THR A 44 5.09 1.35 2.38
N TRP A 45 4.72 0.08 2.37
CA TRP A 45 5.35 -0.92 3.23
C TRP A 45 6.75 -1.32 2.74
N LEU A 46 6.93 -1.57 1.44
CA LEU A 46 8.23 -1.94 0.89
C LEU A 46 9.27 -0.81 1.00
N PRO A 47 8.96 0.47 0.66
CA PRO A 47 9.92 1.56 0.84
C PRO A 47 10.26 1.81 2.31
N MET A 48 9.31 1.65 3.24
CA MET A 48 9.57 1.76 4.67
C MET A 48 10.50 0.64 5.17
N LEU A 49 10.29 -0.60 4.70
CA LEU A 49 11.18 -1.72 4.98
C LEU A 49 12.58 -1.46 4.42
N MET A 50 12.68 -0.97 3.19
CA MET A 50 13.96 -0.60 2.56
C MET A 50 14.69 0.49 3.37
N ALA A 51 14.00 1.56 3.74
CA ALA A 51 14.57 2.62 4.58
C ALA A 51 15.06 2.06 5.93
N THR A 52 14.31 1.14 6.54
CA THR A 52 14.70 0.48 7.79
C THR A 52 15.95 -0.38 7.61
N VAL A 53 16.09 -1.10 6.49
CA VAL A 53 17.28 -1.89 6.17
C VAL A 53 18.51 -0.98 5.98
N LEU A 54 18.35 0.18 5.32
CA LEU A 54 19.43 1.15 5.15
C LEU A 54 19.89 1.72 6.50
N VAL A 55 18.96 2.21 7.33
CA VAL A 55 19.29 2.73 8.66
C VAL A 55 19.90 1.65 9.54
N GLY A 56 19.34 0.44 9.53
CA GLY A 56 19.86 -0.69 10.31
C GLY A 56 21.31 -1.00 9.92
N ARG A 57 21.63 -1.02 8.63
CA ARG A 57 22.99 -1.24 8.13
C ARG A 57 23.95 -0.13 8.60
N ASP A 58 23.53 1.12 8.53
CA ASP A 58 24.36 2.26 8.95
C ASP A 58 24.65 2.20 10.47
N LEU A 59 23.70 1.73 11.28
CA LEU A 59 23.89 1.52 12.72
C LEU A 59 24.89 0.39 13.05
N PHE A 60 25.04 -0.62 12.19
CA PHE A 60 26.02 -1.70 12.39
C PHE A 60 27.45 -1.33 11.97
N GLY A 61 27.73 -0.04 11.71
CA GLY A 61 29.09 0.45 11.50
C GLY A 61 29.65 0.18 10.11
N ALA A 62 28.80 0.01 9.10
CA ALA A 62 29.20 -0.06 7.70
C ALA A 62 29.51 1.34 7.10
N GLY A 63 30.16 2.19 7.91
CA GLY A 63 30.57 3.53 7.52
C GLY A 63 31.65 3.53 6.42
N THR A 64 32.04 4.72 5.98
CA THR A 64 33.12 4.91 5.02
C THR A 64 34.41 4.27 5.54
N GLN A 65 35.04 3.44 4.70
CA GLN A 65 36.34 2.84 5.02
C GLN A 65 37.38 3.45 4.10
N CYS A 66 38.28 4.24 4.67
CA CYS A 66 39.39 4.84 3.94
C CYS A 66 40.66 4.01 4.18
N PHE A 67 41.25 3.51 3.09
CA PHE A 67 42.53 2.80 3.16
C PHE A 67 43.64 3.78 2.79
N PRO A 68 44.66 3.98 3.64
CA PRO A 68 45.78 4.83 3.29
C PRO A 68 46.55 4.22 2.11
N VAL A 69 46.32 4.75 0.92
CA VAL A 69 47.07 4.42 -0.30
C VAL A 69 48.48 4.97 -0.11
N ASN A 70 49.48 4.10 -0.07
CA ASN A 70 50.92 4.43 0.00
C ASN A 70 51.50 4.91 1.34
N LEU A 71 51.44 4.07 2.39
CA LEU A 71 52.49 4.09 3.43
C LEU A 71 53.58 3.02 3.22
N THR A 72 53.44 2.14 2.24
CA THR A 72 54.35 1.00 2.01
C THR A 72 55.44 1.25 0.97
N HIS A 73 55.42 2.36 0.22
CA HIS A 73 56.36 2.56 -0.89
C HIS A 73 57.62 3.38 -0.58
N THR A 74 57.78 3.87 0.65
CA THR A 74 58.97 4.60 1.11
C THR A 74 59.50 4.00 2.40
N GLN A 75 59.88 2.72 2.36
CA GLN A 75 60.93 2.25 3.26
C GLN A 75 62.27 2.47 2.52
N PRO A 76 62.99 3.60 2.76
CA PRO A 76 64.36 3.70 2.28
C PRO A 76 65.15 2.54 2.91
N GLY A 77 65.73 1.71 2.04
CA GLY A 77 66.52 0.54 2.41
C GLY A 77 67.51 0.89 3.52
N THR A 78 67.17 0.49 4.74
CA THR A 78 68.06 0.56 5.89
C THR A 78 68.98 -0.65 5.76
N ASN A 79 70.12 -0.43 5.10
CA ASN A 79 71.31 -1.25 5.28
C ASN A 79 71.75 -1.09 6.75
N MET A 80 71.13 -1.83 7.67
CA MET A 80 71.66 -2.03 9.01
C MET A 80 72.62 -3.22 8.96
N THR A 81 73.90 -2.90 8.80
CA THR A 81 74.99 -3.74 9.24
C THR A 81 74.82 -4.05 10.73
N SER A 82 74.70 -5.35 10.99
CA SER A 82 74.73 -6.00 12.30
C SER A 82 76.07 -5.80 13.00
N ALA A 83 76.04 -5.16 14.18
CA ALA A 83 76.87 -5.48 15.33
C ALA A 83 76.39 -4.59 16.50
N ASP A 84 75.78 -5.16 17.53
CA ASP A 84 76.41 -5.25 18.86
C ASP A 84 75.49 -6.00 19.84
N ASN A 85 76.10 -6.85 20.65
CA ASN A 85 75.47 -7.67 21.66
C ASN A 85 75.29 -6.85 22.95
N THR A 86 74.08 -6.43 23.28
CA THR A 86 73.73 -6.14 24.69
C THR A 86 72.26 -6.46 24.97
N SER A 87 72.06 -7.38 25.91
CA SER A 87 70.77 -7.85 26.38
C SER A 87 70.09 -6.81 27.28
N TYR A 88 69.28 -5.94 26.68
CA TYR A 88 68.19 -5.26 27.39
C TYR A 88 66.92 -5.56 26.61
N ALA A 89 66.05 -6.41 27.17
CA ALA A 89 64.75 -6.72 26.59
C ALA A 89 63.90 -5.43 26.52
N PRO A 90 63.62 -4.87 25.33
CA PRO A 90 62.79 -3.68 25.22
C PRO A 90 61.34 -4.10 25.41
N LYS A 91 60.61 -3.35 26.25
CA LYS A 91 59.15 -3.45 26.36
C LYS A 91 58.49 -3.27 24.98
N PRO A 92 57.34 -3.91 24.72
CA PRO A 92 56.76 -3.98 23.38
C PRO A 92 56.22 -2.62 22.92
N VAL A 93 57.04 -1.86 22.19
CA VAL A 93 56.68 -0.61 21.48
C VAL A 93 55.67 -0.86 20.35
N LEU A 94 55.43 -2.14 20.01
CA LEU A 94 54.52 -2.54 18.93
C LEU A 94 53.05 -2.15 19.19
N ASN A 95 52.63 -2.10 20.46
CA ASN A 95 51.24 -1.76 20.82
C ASN A 95 50.95 -0.26 20.63
N GLU A 96 51.92 0.63 20.86
CA GLU A 96 51.74 2.07 20.67
C GLU A 96 51.61 2.45 19.19
N ILE A 97 52.35 1.75 18.31
CA ILE A 97 52.29 1.98 16.85
C ILE A 97 50.95 1.49 16.29
N SER A 98 50.44 0.35 16.76
CA SER A 98 49.12 -0.14 16.34
C SER A 98 47.99 0.79 16.80
N ASP A 99 48.06 1.29 18.04
CA ASP A 99 47.03 2.17 18.59
C ASP A 99 47.02 3.53 17.88
N TYR A 100 48.20 4.08 17.54
CA TYR A 100 48.32 5.29 16.74
C TYR A 100 47.75 5.13 15.32
N SER A 101 48.03 3.99 14.67
CA SER A 101 47.51 3.70 13.33
C SER A 101 45.97 3.60 13.31
N ARG A 102 45.38 3.04 14.38
CA ARG A 102 43.93 2.91 14.52
C ARG A 102 43.26 4.27 14.74
N GLN A 103 43.80 5.09 15.63
CA GLN A 103 43.29 6.45 15.86
C GLN A 103 43.38 7.32 14.61
N LEU A 104 44.47 7.19 13.84
CA LEU A 104 44.64 7.91 12.59
C LEU A 104 43.63 7.46 11.53
N ALA A 105 43.39 6.15 11.39
CA ALA A 105 42.37 5.63 10.47
C ALA A 105 40.96 6.11 10.84
N GLU A 106 40.62 6.11 12.13
CA GLU A 106 39.35 6.62 12.62
C GLU A 106 39.19 8.13 12.36
N TYR A 107 40.25 8.92 12.60
CA TYR A 107 40.27 10.34 12.26
C TYR A 107 40.05 10.59 10.77
N VAL A 108 40.76 9.86 9.89
CA VAL A 108 40.61 9.99 8.43
C VAL A 108 39.20 9.61 7.99
N ASN A 109 38.64 8.50 8.51
CA ASN A 109 37.27 8.08 8.18
C ASN A 109 36.24 9.16 8.56
N VAL A 110 36.33 9.71 9.78
CA VAL A 110 35.41 10.78 10.24
C VAL A 110 35.61 12.06 9.43
N TYR A 111 36.86 12.45 9.16
CA TYR A 111 37.17 13.65 8.40
C TYR A 111 36.65 13.56 6.95
N CYS A 112 36.90 12.44 6.28
CA CYS A 112 36.44 12.23 4.90
C CYS A 112 34.91 12.12 4.82
N ALA A 113 34.28 11.42 5.77
CA ALA A 113 32.81 11.38 5.86
C ALA A 113 32.19 12.77 6.05
N GLN A 114 32.86 13.66 6.79
CA GLN A 114 32.39 15.03 7.00
C GLN A 114 32.66 15.93 5.80
N GLN A 115 33.77 15.73 5.07
CA GLN A 115 34.11 16.53 3.90
C GLN A 115 33.21 16.21 2.70
N ASP A 116 32.77 14.95 2.56
CA ASP A 116 31.75 14.53 1.60
C ASP A 116 30.46 15.34 1.73
N HIS A 117 30.12 15.76 2.96
CA HIS A 117 28.92 16.54 3.23
C HIS A 117 28.99 17.99 2.70
N TYR A 118 30.19 18.55 2.51
CA TYR A 118 30.38 19.98 2.32
C TYR A 118 30.93 20.40 0.95
N GLN A 119 31.64 19.53 0.21
CA GLN A 119 32.47 20.00 -0.90
C GLN A 119 32.05 19.63 -2.34
N SER A 120 30.95 18.90 -2.59
CA SER A 120 30.39 18.87 -3.95
C SER A 120 28.89 18.67 -4.00
N SER A 121 28.18 19.56 -4.69
CA SER A 121 26.74 19.54 -4.93
C SER A 121 26.27 18.39 -5.84
N THR A 122 27.18 17.53 -6.29
CA THR A 122 26.93 16.47 -7.27
C THR A 122 26.96 15.05 -6.69
N MET A 123 27.44 14.86 -5.46
CA MET A 123 27.50 13.52 -4.87
C MET A 123 26.15 13.05 -4.31
N PHE A 124 25.92 11.74 -4.40
CA PHE A 124 24.72 11.10 -3.89
C PHE A 124 24.65 11.23 -2.36
N SER A 125 23.51 11.71 -1.85
CA SER A 125 23.31 11.82 -0.40
C SER A 125 22.53 10.61 0.11
N TYR A 126 23.25 9.69 0.75
CA TYR A 126 22.69 8.47 1.36
C TYR A 126 21.59 8.78 2.39
N GLN A 127 21.81 9.80 3.22
CA GLN A 127 20.84 10.24 4.22
C GLN A 127 19.60 10.86 3.55
N LEU A 128 19.77 11.71 2.53
CA LEU A 128 18.66 12.31 1.81
C LEU A 128 17.82 11.24 1.11
N PHE A 129 18.46 10.25 0.49
CA PHE A 129 17.76 9.14 -0.17
C PHE A 129 16.89 8.35 0.83
N THR A 130 17.43 8.03 2.00
CA THR A 130 16.69 7.32 3.05
C THR A 130 15.50 8.16 3.55
N ILE A 131 15.70 9.46 3.77
CA ILE A 131 14.61 10.39 4.13
C ILE A 131 13.55 10.45 3.03
N MET A 132 13.96 10.47 1.75
CA MET A 132 13.04 10.48 0.61
C MET A 132 12.18 9.23 0.53
N LEU A 133 12.70 8.04 0.86
CA LEU A 133 11.89 6.81 0.93
C LEU A 133 10.79 6.91 2.00
N VAL A 134 11.10 7.50 3.16
CA VAL A 134 10.12 7.70 4.23
C VAL A 134 9.08 8.74 3.85
N ILE A 135 9.49 9.86 3.25
CA ILE A 135 8.59 10.89 2.72
C ILE A 135 7.67 10.30 1.65
N GLN A 136 8.23 9.50 0.73
CA GLN A 136 7.46 8.78 -0.29
C GLN A 136 6.39 7.90 0.34
N ALA A 137 6.75 7.06 1.31
CA ALA A 137 5.82 6.18 1.98
C ALA A 137 4.68 6.96 2.67
N GLY A 138 5.01 8.05 3.37
CA GLY A 138 4.03 8.90 4.04
C GLY A 138 3.08 9.62 3.08
N VAL A 139 3.61 10.25 2.02
CA VAL A 139 2.82 10.99 1.03
C VAL A 139 1.91 10.05 0.24
N LEU A 140 2.41 8.89 -0.20
CA LEU A 140 1.61 7.92 -0.96
C LEU A 140 0.56 7.19 -0.09
N TYR A 141 0.73 7.17 1.23
CA TYR A 141 -0.28 6.64 2.15
C TYR A 141 -1.46 7.61 2.38
N ALA A 142 -1.26 8.93 2.21
CA ALA A 142 -2.28 9.93 2.53
C ALA A 142 -3.60 9.79 1.75
N PRO A 143 -3.61 9.57 0.41
CA PRO A 143 -4.86 9.34 -0.33
C PRO A 143 -5.61 8.09 0.13
N MET A 144 -4.89 7.05 0.54
CA MET A 144 -5.45 5.81 1.07
C MET A 144 -6.09 6.03 2.44
N LEU A 145 -5.39 6.76 3.32
CA LEU A 145 -5.93 7.11 4.63
C LEU A 145 -7.20 7.95 4.49
N LEU A 146 -7.21 8.95 3.60
CA LEU A 146 -8.37 9.79 3.35
C LEU A 146 -9.56 8.97 2.83
N TRP A 147 -9.31 8.02 1.93
CA TRP A 147 -10.33 7.08 1.44
C TRP A 147 -10.93 6.24 2.57
N ASN A 148 -10.07 5.69 3.42
CA ASN A 148 -10.46 4.82 4.53
C ASN A 148 -11.29 5.55 5.59
N VAL A 149 -10.97 6.82 5.88
CA VAL A 149 -11.71 7.61 6.87
C VAL A 149 -13.06 8.09 6.31
N THR A 150 -13.12 8.52 5.05
CA THR A 150 -14.29 9.19 4.48
C THR A 150 -15.28 8.23 3.80
N THR A 151 -14.80 7.41 2.87
CA THR A 151 -15.66 6.73 1.89
C THR A 151 -15.78 5.23 2.18
N ALA A 152 -14.71 4.60 2.69
CA ALA A 152 -14.70 3.16 2.97
C ALA A 152 -15.83 2.75 3.94
N ARG A 153 -16.15 3.57 4.94
CA ARG A 153 -17.25 3.29 5.87
C ARG A 153 -18.62 3.23 5.16
N LYS A 154 -18.86 4.12 4.19
CA LYS A 154 -20.09 4.15 3.40
C LYS A 154 -20.22 2.88 2.55
N ILE A 155 -19.13 2.51 1.87
CA ILE A 155 -19.06 1.28 1.07
C ILE A 155 -19.30 0.05 1.94
N LEU A 156 -18.68 -0.02 3.10
CA LEU A 156 -18.83 -1.13 4.03
C LEU A 156 -20.28 -1.30 4.51
N CYS A 157 -20.99 -0.20 4.76
CA CYS A 157 -22.42 -0.25 5.07
C CYS A 157 -23.23 -0.82 3.89
N HIS A 158 -23.01 -0.34 2.67
CA HIS A 158 -23.71 -0.84 1.48
C HIS A 158 -23.40 -2.32 1.22
N LEU A 159 -22.15 -2.75 1.42
CA LEU A 159 -21.74 -4.15 1.30
C LEU A 159 -22.41 -5.04 2.35
N ARG A 160 -22.46 -4.60 3.61
CA ARG A 160 -23.16 -5.35 4.67
C ARG A 160 -24.65 -5.50 4.38
N PHE A 161 -25.28 -4.44 3.88
CA PHE A 161 -26.68 -4.47 3.46
C PHE A 161 -26.89 -5.49 2.33
N LEU A 162 -26.04 -5.48 1.30
CA LEU A 162 -26.10 -6.43 0.19
C LEU A 162 -25.84 -7.88 0.63
N LEU A 163 -24.84 -8.10 1.49
CA LEU A 163 -24.54 -9.43 2.01
C LEU A 163 -25.67 -9.99 2.87
N HIS A 164 -26.32 -9.16 3.68
CA HIS A 164 -27.48 -9.57 4.45
C HIS A 164 -28.62 -10.03 3.54
N ASP A 165 -28.86 -9.31 2.44
CA ASP A 165 -29.86 -9.69 1.45
C ASP A 165 -29.51 -11.01 0.74
N THR A 166 -28.23 -11.22 0.35
CA THR A 166 -27.79 -12.51 -0.20
C THR A 166 -28.00 -13.67 0.76
N ASP A 167 -27.82 -13.46 2.06
CA ASP A 167 -28.01 -14.48 3.08
C ASP A 167 -29.49 -14.87 3.23
N LEU A 168 -30.39 -13.86 3.19
CA LEU A 168 -31.84 -14.08 3.19
C LEU A 168 -32.29 -14.87 1.96
N LEU A 169 -31.75 -14.56 0.77
CA LEU A 169 -32.02 -15.30 -0.46
C LEU A 169 -31.54 -16.76 -0.34
N TYR A 170 -30.36 -16.99 0.23
CA TYR A 170 -29.85 -18.34 0.47
C TYR A 170 -30.78 -19.16 1.39
N HIS A 171 -31.20 -18.59 2.53
CA HIS A 171 -32.12 -19.26 3.46
C HIS A 171 -33.49 -19.56 2.83
N ARG A 172 -33.99 -18.67 1.97
CA ARG A 172 -35.22 -18.88 1.19
C ARG A 172 -35.09 -20.08 0.25
N HIS A 173 -33.98 -20.21 -0.48
CA HIS A 173 -33.73 -21.34 -1.39
C HIS A 173 -33.60 -22.67 -0.63
N ARG A 174 -33.09 -22.64 0.60
CA ARG A 174 -32.99 -23.83 1.47
C ARG A 174 -34.35 -24.29 2.02
N GLY A 175 -35.41 -23.49 1.87
CA GLY A 175 -36.77 -23.86 2.29
C GLY A 175 -37.10 -23.57 3.74
N ASP A 176 -36.32 -22.73 4.44
CA ASP A 176 -36.63 -22.30 5.81
C ASP A 176 -37.95 -21.49 5.81
N GLN A 177 -39.01 -22.05 6.44
CA GLN A 177 -40.35 -21.46 6.43
C GLN A 177 -40.44 -20.11 7.17
N GLU A 178 -39.55 -19.84 8.13
CA GLU A 178 -39.49 -18.54 8.81
C GLU A 178 -39.02 -17.41 7.87
N ALA A 179 -38.24 -17.72 6.82
CA ALA A 179 -37.79 -16.76 5.81
C ALA A 179 -38.81 -16.51 4.68
N ARG A 180 -39.92 -17.27 4.64
CA ARG A 180 -41.02 -17.06 3.68
C ARG A 180 -41.92 -15.88 4.06
N GLY A 181 -41.78 -15.30 5.25
CA GLY A 181 -42.54 -14.13 5.68
C GLY A 181 -42.16 -12.88 4.87
N GLY A 182 -42.85 -12.65 3.74
CA GLY A 182 -43.10 -11.33 3.14
C GLY A 182 -41.91 -10.38 2.97
N TYR A 183 -40.67 -10.87 2.85
CA TYR A 183 -39.53 -9.99 2.57
C TYR A 183 -39.67 -9.48 1.12
N GLU A 184 -40.16 -8.25 1.00
CA GLU A 184 -40.21 -7.52 -0.25
C GLU A 184 -38.81 -6.98 -0.57
N GLN A 185 -38.24 -7.45 -1.67
CA GLN A 185 -36.99 -6.94 -2.26
C GLN A 185 -37.11 -5.46 -2.73
N SER A 186 -38.22 -4.79 -2.41
CA SER A 186 -38.53 -3.41 -2.77
C SER A 186 -37.52 -2.41 -2.16
N GLU A 187 -37.00 -2.67 -0.96
CA GLU A 187 -35.96 -1.84 -0.33
C GLU A 187 -34.63 -1.93 -1.08
N LEU A 188 -34.19 -3.14 -1.45
CA LEU A 188 -32.97 -3.35 -2.22
C LEU A 188 -33.07 -2.67 -3.59
N VAL A 189 -34.17 -2.90 -4.32
CA VAL A 189 -34.39 -2.28 -5.63
C VAL A 189 -34.40 -0.76 -5.53
N LYS A 190 -35.00 -0.19 -4.48
CA LYS A 190 -34.98 1.26 -4.22
C LYS A 190 -33.56 1.77 -3.99
N ASN A 191 -32.76 1.10 -3.17
CA ASN A 191 -31.37 1.50 -2.88
C ASN A 191 -30.48 1.38 -4.11
N VAL A 192 -30.59 0.30 -4.89
CA VAL A 192 -29.87 0.12 -6.15
C VAL A 192 -30.24 1.24 -7.13
N ASN A 193 -31.52 1.59 -7.26
CA ASN A 193 -31.96 2.72 -8.10
C ASN A 193 -31.37 4.07 -7.68
N ILE A 194 -31.12 4.27 -6.38
CA ILE A 194 -30.40 5.47 -5.89
C ILE A 194 -28.94 5.40 -6.34
N TRP A 195 -28.25 4.28 -6.15
CA TRP A 195 -26.85 4.11 -6.57
C TRP A 195 -26.65 4.20 -8.09
N ILE A 196 -27.67 3.86 -8.89
CA ILE A 196 -27.62 4.07 -10.35
C ILE A 196 -27.70 5.57 -10.67
N LYS A 197 -28.40 6.38 -9.89
CA LYS A 197 -28.55 7.83 -10.19
C LYS A 197 -27.35 8.65 -9.71
N HIS A 198 -26.63 8.18 -8.70
CA HIS A 198 -25.48 8.88 -8.13
C HIS A 198 -24.15 8.34 -8.69
N ASP A 199 -23.20 9.26 -8.92
CA ASP A 199 -21.84 8.97 -9.37
C ASP A 199 -20.76 9.51 -8.42
N SER A 200 -21.19 9.90 -7.22
CA SER A 200 -20.35 10.58 -6.24
C SER A 200 -19.25 9.66 -5.71
N LEU A 201 -19.58 8.43 -5.34
CA LEU A 201 -18.65 7.44 -4.84
C LEU A 201 -17.60 7.10 -5.90
N TYR A 202 -18.06 6.89 -7.13
CA TYR A 202 -17.20 6.61 -8.27
C TYR A 202 -16.23 7.76 -8.55
N LYS A 203 -16.72 9.02 -8.55
CA LYS A 203 -15.85 10.20 -8.70
C LYS A 203 -14.80 10.30 -7.60
N HIS A 204 -15.17 10.09 -6.33
CA HIS A 204 -14.21 10.11 -5.23
C HIS A 204 -13.13 9.02 -5.37
N TYR A 205 -13.53 7.82 -5.78
CA TYR A 205 -12.59 6.73 -6.04
C TYR A 205 -11.63 7.06 -7.19
N MET A 206 -12.15 7.60 -8.30
CA MET A 206 -11.32 8.01 -9.44
C MET A 206 -10.37 9.14 -9.09
N MET A 207 -10.81 10.11 -8.28
CA MET A 207 -9.95 11.19 -7.78
C MET A 207 -8.83 10.64 -6.89
N LYS A 208 -9.12 9.68 -6.01
CA LYS A 208 -8.11 8.98 -5.20
C LYS A 208 -7.04 8.32 -6.09
N GLN A 209 -7.46 7.57 -7.13
CA GLN A 209 -6.53 6.91 -8.05
C GLN A 209 -5.70 7.92 -8.85
N LEU A 210 -6.32 9.01 -9.30
CA LEU A 210 -5.64 10.07 -10.03
C LEU A 210 -4.57 10.74 -9.16
N VAL A 211 -4.92 11.16 -7.94
CA VAL A 211 -3.98 11.78 -6.99
C VAL A 211 -2.81 10.84 -6.71
N THR A 212 -3.08 9.56 -6.45
CA THR A 212 -2.03 8.56 -6.20
C THR A 212 -1.10 8.42 -7.41
N THR A 213 -1.66 8.33 -8.63
CA THR A 213 -0.88 8.20 -9.88
C THR A 213 -0.01 9.44 -10.13
N VAL A 214 -0.55 10.64 -9.87
CA VAL A 214 0.20 11.90 -10.00
C VAL A 214 1.35 11.95 -8.99
N CYS A 215 1.10 11.60 -7.73
CA CYS A 215 2.16 11.52 -6.71
C CYS A 215 3.26 10.52 -7.11
N LEU A 216 2.90 9.34 -7.63
CA LEU A 216 3.87 8.37 -8.15
C LEU A 216 4.72 8.95 -9.29
N GLY A 217 4.08 9.62 -10.26
CA GLY A 217 4.78 10.28 -11.36
C GLY A 217 5.76 11.36 -10.89
N ILE A 218 5.39 12.12 -9.85
CA ILE A 218 6.27 13.11 -9.22
C ILE A 218 7.49 12.43 -8.59
N PHE A 219 7.30 11.36 -7.81
CA PHE A 219 8.43 10.63 -7.22
C PHE A 219 9.35 10.00 -8.26
N ILE A 220 8.80 9.36 -9.30
CA ILE A 220 9.60 8.84 -10.42
C ILE A 220 10.43 9.96 -11.05
N THR A 221 9.81 11.12 -11.31
CA THR A 221 10.52 12.28 -11.87
C THR A 221 11.62 12.76 -10.93
N ILE A 222 11.36 12.85 -9.62
CA ILE A 222 12.35 13.24 -8.61
C ILE A 222 13.56 12.30 -8.61
N TYR A 223 13.35 10.98 -8.59
CA TYR A 223 14.46 10.01 -8.59
C TYR A 223 15.29 10.03 -9.88
N CYS A 224 14.66 10.35 -11.02
CA CYS A 224 15.34 10.39 -12.31
C CYS A 224 16.01 11.75 -12.62
N THR A 225 15.55 12.85 -12.02
CA THR A 225 16.01 14.21 -12.38
C THR A 225 16.95 14.83 -11.36
N ILE A 226 16.82 14.50 -10.08
CA ILE A 226 17.69 15.05 -9.03
C ILE A 226 19.02 14.28 -9.06
N PRO A 227 20.16 14.93 -9.40
CA PRO A 227 21.45 14.24 -9.50
C PRO A 227 21.85 13.58 -8.17
N SER A 228 21.58 14.23 -7.04
CA SER A 228 21.86 13.70 -5.70
C SER A 228 21.08 12.43 -5.34
N LEU A 229 20.09 12.04 -6.15
CA LEU A 229 19.27 10.83 -5.99
C LEU A 229 19.41 9.88 -7.18
N THR A 230 20.18 10.21 -8.21
CA THR A 230 20.30 9.37 -9.41
C THR A 230 21.37 8.30 -9.21
N ALA A 231 21.12 7.08 -9.68
CA ALA A 231 22.05 5.95 -9.53
C ALA A 231 23.44 6.18 -10.16
N SER A 232 23.53 7.02 -11.20
CA SER A 232 24.80 7.35 -11.86
C SER A 232 25.80 8.03 -10.93
N ASN A 233 25.32 8.69 -9.87
CA ASN A 233 26.13 9.47 -8.95
C ASN A 233 26.46 8.70 -7.66
N ILE A 234 26.01 7.44 -7.56
CA ILE A 234 26.43 6.55 -6.49
C ILE A 234 27.79 6.01 -6.90
N HIS A 235 28.87 6.53 -6.32
CA HIS A 235 30.22 6.02 -6.52
C HIS A 235 30.63 5.12 -5.36
N ASP A 236 31.27 3.99 -5.67
CA ASP A 236 31.75 3.04 -4.65
C ASP A 236 33.09 3.51 -4.05
N GLU A 237 33.83 4.33 -4.79
CA GLU A 237 35.15 4.84 -4.44
C GLU A 237 35.21 6.35 -4.66
N PHE A 238 35.87 7.08 -3.75
CA PHE A 238 36.14 8.50 -3.90
C PHE A 238 37.49 8.87 -3.30
N LEU A 239 38.12 9.87 -3.90
CA LEU A 239 39.38 10.44 -3.45
C LEU A 239 39.11 11.53 -2.41
N CYS A 240 39.58 11.33 -1.18
CA CYS A 240 39.51 12.32 -0.11
C CYS A 240 40.87 12.98 0.12
N SER A 241 40.94 14.31 0.04
CA SER A 241 42.15 15.09 0.33
C SER A 241 42.12 15.61 1.77
N VAL A 242 42.94 15.04 2.65
CA VAL A 242 43.01 15.46 4.06
C VAL A 242 43.90 16.69 4.19
N LYS A 243 43.27 17.86 4.40
CA LYS A 243 43.94 19.16 4.56
C LYS A 243 44.95 19.50 3.44
N ASP A 244 44.69 19.05 2.20
CA ASP A 244 45.56 19.24 1.03
C ASP A 244 46.98 18.66 1.17
N ARG A 245 47.19 17.76 2.13
CA ARG A 245 48.52 17.17 2.41
C ARG A 245 48.68 15.76 1.87
N PHE A 246 47.62 14.98 1.87
CA PHE A 246 47.61 13.61 1.36
C PHE A 246 46.22 13.23 0.87
N THR A 247 46.19 12.43 -0.20
CA THR A 247 44.96 11.88 -0.78
C THR A 247 44.80 10.43 -0.36
N VAL A 248 43.60 10.07 0.07
CA VAL A 248 43.24 8.72 0.51
C VAL A 248 42.09 8.21 -0.36
N ASP A 249 42.18 6.97 -0.82
CA ASP A 249 41.06 6.30 -1.47
C ASP A 249 40.12 5.78 -0.39
N CYS A 250 38.89 6.30 -0.42
CA CYS A 250 37.81 5.89 0.46
C CYS A 250 36.82 5.05 -0.33
N ALA A 251 36.47 3.89 0.24
CA ALA A 251 35.42 3.04 -0.30
C ALA A 251 34.16 3.16 0.57
N VAL A 252 33.01 3.27 -0.08
CA VAL A 252 31.70 3.22 0.57
C VAL A 252 31.12 1.82 0.35
N PRO A 253 31.32 0.86 1.28
CA PRO A 253 30.75 -0.48 1.12
C PRO A 253 29.22 -0.46 1.09
N SER A 254 28.58 0.63 1.51
CA SER A 254 27.12 0.82 1.46
C SER A 254 26.58 1.18 0.06
N ALA A 255 27.43 1.59 -0.88
CA ALA A 255 27.01 2.06 -2.20
C ALA A 255 26.26 0.98 -3.01
N THR A 256 26.72 -0.27 -2.97
CA THR A 256 26.05 -1.40 -3.66
C THR A 256 24.63 -1.64 -3.14
N VAL A 257 24.43 -1.58 -1.82
CA VAL A 257 23.11 -1.78 -1.19
C VAL A 257 22.17 -0.65 -1.58
N HIS A 258 22.66 0.60 -1.56
CA HIS A 258 21.88 1.75 -1.98
C HIS A 258 21.48 1.71 -3.45
N ARG A 259 22.38 1.29 -4.36
CA ARG A 259 22.03 1.06 -5.78
C ARG A 259 20.94 0.01 -5.93
N CYS A 260 21.05 -1.10 -5.19
CA CYS A 260 20.05 -2.17 -5.21
C CYS A 260 18.68 -1.64 -4.74
N VAL A 261 18.63 -0.98 -3.58
CA VAL A 261 17.42 -0.40 -3.02
C VAL A 261 16.81 0.66 -3.94
N TRP A 262 17.64 1.54 -4.51
CA TRP A 262 17.19 2.54 -5.49
C TRP A 262 16.52 1.89 -6.70
N PHE A 263 17.18 0.89 -7.29
CA PHE A 263 16.65 0.19 -8.45
C PHE A 263 15.34 -0.55 -8.13
N THR A 264 15.30 -1.27 -7.01
CA THR A 264 14.08 -1.97 -6.58
C THR A 264 12.93 -0.99 -6.32
N ASN A 265 13.18 0.13 -5.63
CA ASN A 265 12.16 1.15 -5.40
C ASN A 265 11.63 1.73 -6.73
N LEU A 266 12.52 2.05 -7.67
CA LEU A 266 12.12 2.59 -8.97
C LEU A 266 11.27 1.59 -9.77
N VAL A 267 11.66 0.31 -9.81
CA VAL A 267 10.87 -0.76 -10.45
C VAL A 267 9.50 -0.89 -9.80
N LEU A 268 9.42 -0.87 -8.46
CA LEU A 268 8.14 -0.93 -7.73
C LEU A 268 7.24 0.25 -8.08
N LEU A 269 7.77 1.47 -8.22
CA LEU A 269 6.99 2.64 -8.62
C LEU A 269 6.40 2.47 -10.03
N PHE A 270 7.19 2.00 -11.00
CA PHE A 270 6.69 1.73 -12.35
C PHE A 270 5.63 0.63 -12.38
N LEU A 271 5.87 -0.50 -11.69
CA LEU A 271 4.90 -1.58 -11.57
C LEU A 271 3.59 -1.10 -10.95
N ASN A 272 3.67 -0.23 -9.94
CA ASN A 272 2.50 0.35 -9.30
C ASN A 272 1.67 1.21 -10.27
N VAL A 273 2.33 2.09 -11.03
CA VAL A 273 1.65 2.89 -12.07
C VAL A 273 0.96 1.97 -13.08
N SER A 274 1.65 0.93 -13.56
CA SER A 274 1.06 -0.06 -14.46
C SER A 274 -0.14 -0.80 -13.84
N CYS A 275 -0.07 -1.17 -12.56
CA CYS A 275 -1.18 -1.80 -11.84
C CYS A 275 -2.39 -0.87 -11.70
N ILE A 276 -2.19 0.39 -11.31
CA ILE A 276 -3.30 1.37 -11.18
C ILE A 276 -3.94 1.63 -12.55
N VAL A 277 -3.13 1.89 -13.57
CA VAL A 277 -3.62 2.12 -14.94
C VAL A 277 -4.36 0.89 -15.46
N GLY A 278 -3.79 -0.31 -15.30
CA GLY A 278 -4.43 -1.56 -15.69
C GLY A 278 -5.76 -1.79 -14.96
N HIS A 279 -5.83 -1.47 -13.67
CA HIS A 279 -7.06 -1.56 -12.90
C HIS A 279 -8.12 -0.57 -13.37
N VAL A 280 -7.76 0.69 -13.60
CA VAL A 280 -8.68 1.71 -14.13
C VAL A 280 -9.17 1.34 -15.53
N VAL A 281 -8.29 0.86 -16.40
CA VAL A 281 -8.65 0.35 -17.74
C VAL A 281 -9.60 -0.83 -17.61
N THR A 282 -9.36 -1.77 -16.70
CA THR A 282 -10.24 -2.92 -16.46
C THR A 282 -11.62 -2.48 -15.97
N LEU A 283 -11.70 -1.52 -15.07
CA LEU A 283 -12.97 -0.94 -14.61
C LEU A 283 -13.75 -0.32 -15.79
N ARG A 284 -13.07 0.44 -16.65
CA ARG A 284 -13.70 1.01 -17.86
C ARG A 284 -14.10 -0.05 -18.86
N TYR A 285 -13.24 -1.05 -19.11
CA TYR A 285 -13.49 -2.11 -20.07
C TYR A 285 -14.68 -2.97 -19.65
N ASN A 286 -14.73 -3.39 -18.38
CA ASN A 286 -15.86 -4.14 -17.82
C ASN A 286 -17.17 -3.37 -17.93
N HIS A 287 -17.12 -2.04 -17.86
CA HIS A 287 -18.29 -1.21 -18.09
C HIS A 287 -18.72 -1.18 -19.58
N PHE A 288 -17.78 -1.04 -20.52
CA PHE A 288 -18.09 -0.93 -21.95
C PHE A 288 -18.50 -2.25 -22.60
N TYR A 289 -17.80 -3.35 -22.25
CA TYR A 289 -17.96 -4.67 -22.87
C TYR A 289 -18.72 -5.65 -21.98
N GLY A 290 -19.08 -5.25 -20.76
CA GLY A 290 -19.74 -6.11 -19.79
C GLY A 290 -21.09 -6.61 -20.26
N THR A 291 -21.10 -7.86 -20.74
CA THR A 291 -22.27 -8.76 -20.79
C THR A 291 -22.78 -9.08 -19.38
N HIS A 292 -21.98 -8.78 -18.35
CA HIS A 292 -22.35 -8.89 -16.94
C HIS A 292 -23.12 -7.66 -16.48
N GLN A 293 -24.45 -7.79 -16.43
CA GLN A 293 -25.30 -6.85 -15.71
C GLN A 293 -24.99 -6.95 -14.21
N PRO A 294 -24.60 -5.86 -13.54
CA PRO A 294 -24.36 -5.86 -12.11
C PRO A 294 -25.65 -6.25 -11.40
N PHE A 295 -25.55 -7.06 -10.35
CA PHE A 295 -26.71 -7.55 -9.58
C PHE A 295 -27.66 -8.49 -10.35
N ARG A 296 -27.30 -8.97 -11.55
CA ARG A 296 -28.09 -10.01 -12.23
C ARG A 296 -28.14 -11.30 -11.42
N GLU A 297 -27.02 -11.67 -10.77
CA GLU A 297 -26.92 -12.79 -9.83
C GLU A 297 -27.81 -12.60 -8.58
N LEU A 298 -28.35 -11.39 -8.37
CA LEU A 298 -29.32 -11.05 -7.32
C LEU A 298 -30.75 -10.93 -7.87
N GLY A 299 -30.98 -11.30 -9.13
CA GLY A 299 -32.26 -11.20 -9.82
C GLY A 299 -32.63 -9.77 -10.26
N ILE A 300 -31.71 -8.81 -10.20
CA ILE A 300 -31.96 -7.42 -10.60
C ILE A 300 -31.37 -7.20 -12.00
N THR A 301 -32.23 -7.12 -13.00
CA THR A 301 -31.83 -6.76 -14.37
C THR A 301 -31.80 -5.24 -14.52
N LEU A 302 -30.61 -4.68 -14.72
CA LEU A 302 -30.45 -3.26 -15.02
C LEU A 302 -30.23 -3.08 -16.53
N ASP A 303 -31.01 -2.18 -17.14
CA ASP A 303 -30.74 -1.70 -18.48
C ASP A 303 -29.46 -0.86 -18.47
N LYS A 304 -28.39 -1.45 -19.03
CA LYS A 304 -27.05 -0.90 -19.26
C LYS A 304 -26.62 0.15 -18.22
N PRO A 305 -26.07 -0.27 -17.07
CA PRO A 305 -25.74 0.63 -15.98
C PRO A 305 -24.72 1.68 -16.45
N PRO A 306 -24.93 2.98 -16.18
CA PRO A 306 -23.91 3.99 -16.40
C PRO A 306 -22.74 3.79 -15.43
N LEU A 307 -21.63 4.47 -15.68
CA LEU A 307 -20.37 4.35 -14.94
C LEU A 307 -20.48 5.05 -13.57
N ASN A 308 -21.29 4.45 -12.70
CA ASN A 308 -21.89 5.07 -11.52
C ASN A 308 -21.59 4.28 -10.23
N ASP A 309 -22.13 4.76 -9.09
CA ASP A 309 -21.86 4.21 -7.77
C ASP A 309 -22.28 2.72 -7.68
N ALA A 310 -23.36 2.34 -8.36
CA ALA A 310 -23.81 0.95 -8.46
C ALA A 310 -22.73 0.00 -9.05
N HIS A 311 -22.01 0.43 -10.08
CA HIS A 311 -20.95 -0.38 -10.70
C HIS A 311 -19.77 -0.56 -9.74
N LEU A 312 -19.37 0.52 -9.05
CA LEU A 312 -18.28 0.45 -8.08
C LEU A 312 -18.65 -0.43 -6.88
N ILE A 313 -19.85 -0.27 -6.33
CA ILE A 313 -20.37 -1.12 -5.23
C ILE A 313 -20.41 -2.58 -5.67
N HIS A 314 -20.85 -2.88 -6.89
CA HIS A 314 -20.83 -4.24 -7.43
C HIS A 314 -19.40 -4.82 -7.52
N MET A 315 -18.42 -4.02 -7.94
CA MET A 315 -17.01 -4.47 -7.97
C MET A 315 -16.48 -4.78 -6.57
N PHE A 316 -16.80 -3.96 -5.57
CA PHE A 316 -16.48 -4.26 -4.17
C PHE A 316 -17.22 -5.50 -3.67
N LEU A 317 -18.48 -5.66 -4.04
CA LEU A 317 -19.28 -6.82 -3.67
C LEU A 317 -18.63 -8.08 -4.21
N ARG A 318 -18.30 -8.11 -5.50
CA ARG A 318 -17.63 -9.24 -6.15
C ARG A 318 -16.30 -9.59 -5.46
N ALA A 319 -15.46 -8.60 -5.20
CA ALA A 319 -14.17 -8.80 -4.55
C ALA A 319 -14.28 -9.40 -3.13
N ASN A 320 -15.39 -9.14 -2.44
CA ASN A 320 -15.66 -9.67 -1.10
C ASN A 320 -16.41 -11.00 -1.12
N ILE A 321 -17.31 -11.17 -2.09
CA ILE A 321 -18.19 -12.32 -2.21
C ILE A 321 -17.44 -13.59 -2.63
N GLU A 322 -16.38 -13.49 -3.43
CA GLU A 322 -15.58 -14.67 -3.84
C GLU A 322 -15.00 -15.44 -2.63
N SER A 323 -14.93 -14.80 -1.46
CA SER A 323 -14.52 -15.43 -0.19
C SER A 323 -15.66 -16.10 0.59
N ASN A 324 -16.92 -15.96 0.17
CA ASN A 324 -18.09 -16.44 0.91
C ASN A 324 -18.63 -17.75 0.32
N ASP A 325 -18.49 -18.85 1.07
CA ASP A 325 -18.95 -20.18 0.68
C ASP A 325 -20.45 -20.24 0.36
N LYS A 326 -21.28 -19.44 1.06
CA LYS A 326 -22.73 -19.43 0.83
C LYS A 326 -23.08 -18.91 -0.56
N TYR A 327 -22.33 -17.93 -1.05
CA TYR A 327 -22.54 -17.38 -2.39
C TYR A 327 -22.17 -18.40 -3.48
N ASN A 328 -21.02 -19.07 -3.30
CA ASN A 328 -20.59 -20.12 -4.21
C ASN A 328 -21.64 -21.23 -4.34
N TYR A 329 -22.34 -21.56 -3.25
CA TYR A 329 -23.44 -22.52 -3.28
C TYR A 329 -24.67 -22.01 -4.07
N VAL A 330 -25.11 -20.76 -3.85
CA VAL A 330 -26.25 -20.19 -4.60
C VAL A 330 -25.95 -20.15 -6.09
N LYS A 331 -24.72 -19.74 -6.46
CA LYS A 331 -24.29 -19.67 -7.84
C LYS A 331 -24.35 -21.03 -8.54
N VAL A 332 -23.83 -22.09 -7.88
CA VAL A 332 -23.90 -23.46 -8.41
C VAL A 332 -25.35 -23.93 -8.58
N LEU A 333 -26.24 -23.57 -7.66
CA LEU A 333 -27.66 -23.91 -7.80
C LEU A 333 -28.31 -23.21 -8.99
N GLU A 334 -28.01 -21.92 -9.21
CA GLU A 334 -28.53 -21.17 -10.35
C GLU A 334 -28.05 -21.75 -11.69
N ASP A 335 -26.76 -22.11 -11.76
CA ASP A 335 -26.18 -22.77 -12.94
C ASP A 335 -26.89 -24.11 -13.22
N VAL A 336 -27.10 -24.96 -12.20
CA VAL A 336 -27.80 -26.26 -12.33
C VAL A 336 -29.27 -26.10 -12.72
N VAL A 337 -29.96 -25.08 -12.19
CA VAL A 337 -31.34 -24.79 -12.59
C VAL A 337 -31.40 -24.31 -14.04
N SER A 338 -30.43 -23.50 -14.47
CA SER A 338 -30.37 -23.01 -15.86
C SER A 338 -30.09 -24.11 -16.89
N GLU A 339 -29.32 -25.14 -16.52
CA GLU A 339 -28.97 -26.27 -17.39
C GLU A 339 -30.12 -27.28 -17.52
N ASN A 340 -30.90 -27.48 -16.45
CA ASN A 340 -31.99 -28.45 -16.43
C ASN A 340 -33.31 -27.96 -17.08
N ASP A 341 -33.40 -26.69 -17.45
CA ASP A 341 -34.64 -26.11 -17.99
C ASP A 341 -34.45 -25.33 -19.32
N PRO A 342 -33.97 -25.98 -20.41
CA PRO A 342 -33.84 -25.32 -21.71
C PRO A 342 -35.20 -24.97 -22.36
N SER A 343 -36.32 -25.45 -21.80
CA SER A 343 -37.68 -25.26 -22.33
C SER A 343 -38.53 -24.17 -21.66
N MET A 344 -38.05 -23.51 -20.59
CA MET A 344 -38.83 -22.47 -19.90
C MET A 344 -38.41 -21.04 -20.30
N ASN A 345 -37.97 -20.87 -21.54
CA ASN A 345 -37.50 -19.59 -22.09
C ASN A 345 -38.63 -18.68 -22.60
N THR A 346 -39.85 -18.75 -22.03
CA THR A 346 -40.93 -17.82 -22.42
C THR A 346 -41.89 -17.41 -21.30
N THR A 347 -41.76 -17.94 -20.08
CA THR A 347 -42.69 -17.57 -19.00
C THR A 347 -42.04 -17.74 -17.64
N ASN A 348 -41.04 -16.93 -17.31
CA ASN A 348 -40.70 -16.63 -15.93
C ASN A 348 -40.42 -15.13 -15.79
N THR A 349 -41.41 -14.44 -15.24
CA THR A 349 -41.22 -13.39 -14.24
C THR A 349 -40.11 -12.39 -14.52
N ALA A 350 -40.29 -11.63 -15.60
CA ALA A 350 -39.98 -10.21 -15.52
C ALA A 350 -40.80 -9.63 -14.37
N TYR A 351 -40.16 -9.38 -13.22
CA TYR A 351 -40.58 -8.31 -12.33
C TYR A 351 -40.39 -6.98 -13.09
N SER A 352 -41.22 -6.77 -14.11
CA SER A 352 -41.46 -5.48 -14.71
C SER A 352 -42.17 -4.66 -13.65
N VAL A 353 -41.46 -3.70 -13.06
CA VAL A 353 -42.06 -2.62 -12.27
C VAL A 353 -42.97 -1.83 -13.20
N ARG A 354 -44.21 -2.31 -13.36
CA ARG A 354 -45.29 -1.60 -14.04
C ARG A 354 -45.81 -0.57 -13.03
N ASN A 355 -45.58 0.70 -13.31
CA ASN A 355 -46.15 1.82 -12.56
C ASN A 355 -47.69 1.71 -12.57
N GLU A 356 -48.27 1.22 -11.48
CA GLU A 356 -49.71 1.34 -11.24
C GLU A 356 -49.99 2.58 -10.38
N THR A 357 -50.31 3.68 -11.06
CA THR A 357 -51.07 4.79 -10.49
C THR A 357 -52.55 4.41 -10.44
N ASN A 358 -53.10 4.26 -9.23
CA ASN A 358 -54.38 4.83 -8.73
C ASN A 358 -55.21 3.89 -7.82
N SER A 359 -55.22 4.23 -6.51
CA SER A 359 -56.34 4.19 -5.52
C SER A 359 -56.97 2.85 -5.06
N PRO A 360 -57.74 2.82 -3.95
CA PRO A 360 -57.53 3.46 -2.63
C PRO A 360 -57.69 2.49 -1.43
N LEU A 361 -57.22 2.97 -0.27
CA LEU A 361 -57.46 2.56 1.12
C LEU A 361 -58.16 1.21 1.43
N ASP A 362 -57.44 0.36 2.16
CA ASP A 362 -58.05 -0.35 3.29
C ASP A 362 -57.08 -0.46 4.47
N HIS A 363 -57.56 -0.06 5.65
CA HIS A 363 -56.79 -0.02 6.89
C HIS A 363 -57.04 -1.29 7.72
N SER A 364 -55.98 -2.02 8.05
CA SER A 364 -55.96 -2.94 9.20
C SER A 364 -54.56 -3.00 9.82
N PRO A 365 -54.41 -2.77 11.14
CA PRO A 365 -53.11 -2.75 11.78
C PRO A 365 -52.72 -4.17 12.22
N SER A 366 -51.86 -4.81 11.46
CA SER A 366 -51.13 -6.01 11.88
C SER A 366 -49.85 -5.56 12.59
N LEU A 367 -49.72 -5.88 13.89
CA LEU A 367 -48.46 -5.73 14.63
C LEU A 367 -47.40 -6.67 14.01
N GLY A 368 -46.58 -6.09 13.14
CA GLY A 368 -45.44 -6.76 12.51
C GLY A 368 -44.21 -6.83 13.43
N PRO A 369 -43.27 -7.74 13.12
CA PRO A 369 -42.04 -7.91 13.87
C PRO A 369 -41.16 -6.66 13.78
N THR A 370 -40.39 -6.43 14.83
CA THR A 370 -39.55 -5.25 15.06
C THR A 370 -38.54 -5.08 13.92
N ARG A 371 -38.86 -4.20 12.96
CA ARG A 371 -38.02 -3.83 11.82
C ARG A 371 -36.73 -3.19 12.35
N ARG A 372 -35.62 -3.93 12.37
CA ARG A 372 -34.29 -3.33 12.60
C ARG A 372 -33.96 -2.48 11.37
N GLN A 373 -34.32 -1.20 11.42
CA GLN A 373 -33.73 -0.23 10.52
C GLN A 373 -32.25 -0.14 10.86
N TYR A 374 -31.41 -0.68 9.98
CA TYR A 374 -29.99 -0.40 9.99
C TYR A 374 -29.81 1.04 9.52
N ILE A 375 -30.01 1.99 10.43
CA ILE A 375 -29.72 3.40 10.20
C ILE A 375 -28.19 3.50 10.19
N CYS A 376 -27.59 3.38 9.01
CA CYS A 376 -26.23 3.86 8.81
C CYS A 376 -26.29 5.37 8.94
N TYR A 377 -26.02 5.86 10.15
CA TYR A 377 -25.90 7.29 10.42
C TYR A 377 -24.87 7.87 9.45
N GLU A 378 -25.32 8.74 8.54
CA GLU A 378 -24.44 9.73 7.93
C GLU A 378 -23.92 10.60 9.06
N SER A 379 -22.75 10.21 9.57
CA SER A 379 -21.99 11.05 10.48
C SER A 379 -21.49 12.19 9.62
N GLY A 380 -22.19 13.33 9.65
CA GLY A 380 -21.73 14.56 9.03
C GLY A 380 -20.41 14.95 9.68
N VAL A 381 -19.33 14.83 8.90
CA VAL A 381 -18.00 15.39 9.19
C VAL A 381 -17.70 16.41 8.11
#